data_AF-V9Z730-F1
#
_entry.id   AF-V9Z730-F1
#
_cell.length_a   1.000
_cell.length_b   1.000
_cell.length_c   1.000
_cell.angle_alpha   90.00
_cell.angle_beta   90.00
_cell.angle_gamma   90.00
#
_symmetry.space_group_name_H-M   'P 1'
#
loop_
_entity.id
_entity.type
_entity.pdbx_description
1 polymer ?
#
loop_
_entity_poly.entity_id
_entity_poly.type
_entity_poly.pdbx_seq_one_letter_code
_entity_poly.pdbx_strand_id
1 'polypeptide(L)' 'MPFREGEVYRCPDENCGCELTVTKSAAATCGGQQSPTCCCGKTMIKAS' A
#
# COMPACT_ATOMS: atom_id res chain seq x y z
N MET A 1 -10.96 -1.20 0.99
CA MET A 1 -10.63 -2.37 1.82
C MET A 1 -9.42 -1.97 2.63
N PRO A 2 -9.41 -2.24 3.93
CA PRO A 2 -8.23 -2.01 4.76
C PRO A 2 -7.06 -2.81 4.20
N PHE A 3 -5.84 -2.32 4.43
CA PHE A 3 -4.62 -3.07 4.16
C PHE A 3 -4.73 -4.47 4.77
N ARG A 4 -4.47 -5.50 3.96
CA ARG A 4 -4.44 -6.89 4.39
C ARG A 4 -3.00 -7.32 4.57
N GLU A 5 -2.75 -8.08 5.63
CA GLU A 5 -1.43 -8.64 5.90
C GLU A 5 -0.96 -9.48 4.71
N GLY A 6 0.30 -9.29 4.32
CA GLY A 6 0.92 -9.89 3.15
C GLY A 6 0.70 -9.14 1.84
N GLU A 7 -0.17 -8.13 1.77
CA GLU A 7 -0.31 -7.32 0.55
C GLU A 7 0.97 -6.55 0.25
N VAL A 8 1.33 -6.51 -1.03
CA VAL A 8 2.48 -5.75 -1.52
C VAL A 8 1.99 -4.55 -2.33
N TYR A 9 2.56 -3.39 -2.03
CA TYR A 9 2.30 -2.15 -2.76
C TYR A 9 3.60 -1.64 -3.36
N ARG A 10 3.52 -1.15 -4.61
CA ARG A 10 4.65 -0.58 -5.32
C ARG A 10 4.36 0.83 -5.79
N CYS A 11 5.38 1.68 -5.77
CA CYS A 11 5.31 3.00 -6.38
C CYS A 11 5.14 2.83 -7.91
N PRO A 12 4.17 3.52 -8.54
CA PRO A 12 4.01 3.47 -9.99
C PRO A 12 5.15 4.16 -10.76
N ASP A 13 6.03 4.91 -10.06
CA ASP A 13 7.22 5.51 -10.66
C ASP A 13 8.41 4.56 -10.57
N GLU A 14 8.87 4.08 -11.72
CA GLU A 14 10.02 3.17 -11.81
C GLU A 14 11.32 3.81 -11.32
N ASN A 15 11.47 5.14 -11.43
CA ASN A 15 12.66 5.82 -10.91
C ASN A 15 12.68 5.88 -9.38
N CYS A 16 11.50 5.82 -8.75
CA CYS A 16 11.39 5.75 -7.29
C CYS A 16 11.53 4.31 -6.80
N GLY A 17 10.77 3.39 -7.40
CA GLY A 17 10.93 1.95 -7.18
C GLY A 17 10.57 1.44 -5.77
N CYS A 18 10.05 2.29 -4.88
CA CYS A 18 9.70 1.86 -3.52
C CYS A 18 8.63 0.77 -3.52
N GLU A 19 8.84 -0.21 -2.64
CA GLU A 19 7.92 -1.32 -2.39
C GLU A 19 7.67 -1.44 -0.88
N LEU A 20 6.45 -1.75 -0.51
CA LEU A 20 6.03 -1.95 0.88
C LEU A 20 5.25 -3.26 0.98
N THR A 21 5.51 -3.99 2.07
CA THR A 21 4.72 -5.16 2.46
C THR A 21 3.92 -4.84 3.71
N VAL A 22 2.62 -5.13 3.70
CA VAL A 22 1.77 -4.98 4.87
C VAL A 22 2.08 -6.12 5.85
N THR A 23 2.76 -5.82 6.95
CA THR A 23 3.08 -6.82 8.00
C THR A 23 2.00 -6.93 9.07
N LYS A 24 1.02 -6.02 9.07
CA LYS A 24 -0.12 -6.04 10.00
C LYS A 24 -1.32 -5.32 9.40
N SER A 25 -2.47 -5.98 9.38
CA SER A 25 -3.73 -5.38 8.91
C SER A 25 -4.45 -4.59 10.00
N ALA A 26 -5.30 -3.65 9.58
CA ALA A 26 -6.31 -3.06 10.45
C ALA A 26 -7.39 -4.09 10.82
N ALA A 27 -8.20 -3.80 11.83
CA ALA A 27 -9.34 -4.64 12.18
C ALA A 27 -10.35 -4.72 11.02
N ALA A 28 -11.05 -5.85 10.89
CA ALA A 28 -12.03 -6.06 9.81
C ALA A 28 -13.20 -5.06 9.81
N THR A 29 -13.47 -4.44 10.96
CA THR A 29 -14.48 -3.39 11.12
C THR A 29 -14.03 -2.01 10.60
N CYS A 30 -12.76 -1.85 10.24
CA CYS A 30 -12.25 -0.61 9.67
C CYS A 30 -12.62 -0.48 8.19
N GLY A 31 -13.46 0.51 7.86
CA GLY A 31 -13.90 0.81 6.48
C GLY A 31 -12.92 1.62 5.63
N GLY A 32 -11.65 1.75 6.05
CA GLY A 32 -10.64 2.53 5.33
C GLY A 32 -10.41 1.99 3.91
N GLN A 33 -10.29 2.92 2.95
CA GLN A 33 -10.03 2.61 1.53
C GLN A 33 -8.77 3.32 1.00
N GLN A 34 -7.97 3.93 1.88
CA GLN A 34 -6.81 4.70 1.46
C GLN A 34 -5.66 3.77 1.05
N SER A 35 -5.09 4.03 -0.13
CA SER A 35 -3.83 3.42 -0.56
C SER A 35 -2.66 4.18 0.06
N PRO A 36 -1.47 3.55 0.21
CA PRO A 36 -0.33 4.21 0.81
C PRO A 36 0.20 5.29 -0.13
N THR A 37 0.71 6.38 0.44
CA THR A 37 1.40 7.42 -0.33
C THR A 37 2.90 7.14 -0.30
N CYS A 38 3.51 7.07 -1.48
CA CYS A 38 4.95 6.89 -1.61
C CYS A 38 5.71 8.16 -1.22
N CYS A 39 7.00 8.03 -0.89
CA CYS A 39 7.89 9.16 -0.57
C CYS A 39 7.96 10.24 -1.67
N CYS A 40 7.64 9.88 -2.91
CA CYS A 40 7.57 10.81 -4.04
C CYS A 40 6.20 11.48 -4.22
N GLY A 41 5.29 11.35 -3.25
CA GLY A 41 3.95 11.95 -3.26
C GLY A 41 2.91 11.21 -4.12
N LYS A 42 3.29 10.12 -4.79
CA LYS A 42 2.39 9.31 -5.62
C LYS A 42 1.65 8.27 -4.78
N THR A 43 0.39 8.04 -5.09
CA THR A 43 -0.37 6.92 -4.53
C THR A 43 0.20 5.60 -5.04
N MET A 44 0.52 4.69 -4.13
CA MET A 44 1.05 3.38 -4.49
C MET A 44 -0.05 2.45 -5.02
N ILE A 45 0.33 1.54 -5.91
CA ILE A 45 -0.55 0.55 -6.53
C ILE A 45 -0.30 -0.82 -5.89
N LYS A 46 -1.36 -1.63 -5.75
CA LYS A 46 -1.24 -3.00 -5.25
C LYS A 46 -0.54 -3.87 -6.31
N ALA A 47 0.54 -4.53 -5.93
CA ALA A 47 1.34 -5.38 -6.80
C ALA A 47 0.91 -6.86 -6.74
N SER A 48 0.47 -7.36 -5.57
CA SER A 48 -0.04 -8.72 -5.36
C SER A 48 -1.04 -8.81 -4.21
#